data_AF-A0A1Y3AUJ5-F1
#
_entry.id   AF-A0A1Y3AUJ5-F1
#
_cell.length_a   1.000
_cell.length_b   1.000
_cell.length_c   1.000
_cell.angle_alpha   90.00
_cell.angle_beta   90.00
_cell.angle_gamma   90.00
#
_symmetry.space_group_name_H-M   'P 1'
#
loop_
_entity.id
_entity.type
_entity.pdbx_description
1 polymer ?
#
loop_
_entity_poly.entity_id
_entity_poly.type
_entity_poly.pdbx_seq_one_letter_code
_entity_poly.pdbx_strand_id
1 'polypeptide(L)'
;MHVNECVEFYRVWSALQFIYCTPLLGEDPTIEQLFGEGLNWAGCTFIMLLRQQRRFECMDFSYHLLKIQRFDMCTDTIEGI
;
A
#
# COMPACT_ATOMS: atom_id res chain seq x y z
N MET A 1 -13.32 -11.43 12.17
CA MET A 1 -12.08 -10.86 11.60
C MET A 1 -12.00 -11.37 10.17
N HIS A 2 -12.10 -10.48 9.19
CA HIS A 2 -12.07 -10.84 7.78
C HIS A 2 -10.61 -10.97 7.35
N VAL A 3 -10.15 -12.21 7.13
CA VAL A 3 -8.74 -12.50 6.83
C VAL A 3 -8.51 -12.53 5.32
N ASN A 4 -9.37 -13.21 4.56
CA ASN A 4 -9.23 -13.33 3.09
C ASN A 4 -10.23 -12.46 2.32
N GLU A 5 -11.22 -11.88 3.00
CA GLU A 5 -12.24 -11.06 2.36
C GLU A 5 -11.78 -9.60 2.28
N CYS A 6 -11.79 -9.03 1.07
CA CYS A 6 -11.44 -7.64 0.81
C CYS A 6 -12.63 -6.69 1.00
N VAL A 7 -13.25 -6.73 2.19
CA VAL A 7 -14.48 -5.98 2.50
C VAL A 7 -14.26 -4.78 3.42
N GLU A 8 -13.06 -4.63 3.97
CA GLU A 8 -12.71 -3.53 4.88
C GLU A 8 -11.91 -2.45 4.16
N PHE A 9 -12.09 -1.18 4.56
CA PHE A 9 -11.42 -0.03 3.95
C PHE A 9 -9.90 -0.19 3.88
N TYR A 10 -9.25 -0.73 4.92
CA TYR A 10 -7.81 -0.95 4.92
C TYR A 10 -7.32 -1.85 3.77
N ARG A 11 -8.17 -2.78 3.26
CA ARG A 11 -7.82 -3.64 2.13
C ARG A 11 -7.78 -2.84 0.82
N VAL A 12 -8.77 -1.97 0.63
CA VAL A 12 -8.79 -1.04 -0.50
C VAL A 12 -7.61 -0.08 -0.41
N TRP A 13 -7.34 0.46 0.79
CA TRP A 13 -6.19 1.34 1.02
C TRP A 13 -4.85 0.65 0.73
N SER A 14 -4.69 -0.60 1.16
CA SER A 14 -3.50 -1.40 0.87
C SER A 14 -3.28 -1.62 -0.63
N ALA A 15 -4.35 -1.85 -1.40
CA ALA A 15 -4.26 -1.95 -2.85
C ALA A 15 -3.87 -0.62 -3.52
N LEU A 16 -4.42 0.51 -3.05
CA LEU A 16 -4.01 1.84 -3.52
C LEU A 16 -2.54 2.10 -3.21
N GLN A 17 -2.09 1.76 -2.00
CA GLN A 17 -0.69 1.86 -1.59
C GLN A 17 0.24 1.05 -2.47
N PHE A 18 -0.17 -0.15 -2.84
CA PHE A 18 0.59 -0.96 -3.78
C PHE A 18 0.75 -0.28 -5.13
N ILE A 19 -0.31 0.32 -5.67
CA ILE A 19 -0.27 1.03 -6.96
C ILE A 19 0.65 2.24 -6.91
N TYR A 20 0.52 3.13 -5.91
CA TYR A 20 1.35 4.34 -5.89
C TYR A 20 2.80 4.09 -5.46
N CYS A 21 3.09 2.96 -4.81
CA CYS A 21 4.47 2.52 -4.58
C CYS A 21 5.10 1.86 -5.82
N THR A 22 4.34 1.58 -6.87
CA THR A 22 4.86 1.00 -8.11
C THR A 22 5.65 2.07 -8.87
N PRO A 23 6.88 1.77 -9.35
CA PRO A 23 7.66 2.73 -10.11
C PRO A 23 6.94 3.12 -11.40
N LEU A 24 6.81 4.42 -11.64
CA LEU A 24 6.23 4.94 -12.89
C LEU A 24 7.19 4.71 -14.07
N LEU A 25 6.61 4.44 -15.23
CA LEU A 25 7.33 4.37 -16.50
C LEU A 25 7.35 5.76 -17.14
N GLY A 26 8.53 6.38 -17.25
CA GLY A 26 8.72 7.65 -17.97
C GLY A 26 8.63 8.90 -17.09
N GLU A 27 8.04 9.97 -17.63
CA GLU A 27 8.03 11.31 -17.03
C GLU A 27 6.72 11.65 -16.30
N ASP A 28 5.85 10.66 -16.06
CA ASP A 28 4.60 10.90 -15.35
C ASP A 28 4.85 11.37 -13.91
N PRO A 29 4.10 12.38 -13.42
CA PRO A 29 4.29 12.89 -12.07
C PRO A 29 3.88 11.84 -11.03
N THR A 30 4.65 11.76 -9.95
CA THR A 30 4.35 10.82 -8.86
C THR A 30 3.08 11.24 -8.12
N ILE A 31 2.47 10.29 -7.40
CA ILE A 31 1.27 10.56 -6.60
C ILE A 31 1.54 11.61 -5.52
N GLU A 32 2.76 11.62 -4.96
CA GLU A 32 3.20 12.62 -3.99
C GLU A 32 3.32 14.01 -4.64
N GLN A 33 3.70 14.10 -5.92
CA GLN A 33 3.73 15.37 -6.64
C GLN A 33 2.33 15.90 -6.96
N LEU A 34 1.38 15.01 -7.26
CA LEU A 34 0.01 15.39 -7.60
C LEU A 34 -0.84 15.74 -6.37
N PHE A 35 -0.70 14.99 -5.28
CA PHE A 35 -1.61 15.07 -4.12
C PHE A 35 -0.91 15.46 -2.82
N GLY A 36 0.43 15.54 -2.82
CA GLY A 36 1.22 15.77 -1.61
C GLY A 36 0.97 14.71 -0.55
N GLU A 37 1.12 15.12 0.71
CA GLU A 37 0.87 14.26 1.87
C GLU A 37 -0.63 14.09 2.19
N GLY A 38 -1.50 14.92 1.60
CA GLY A 38 -2.93 14.97 1.94
C GLY A 38 -3.64 13.65 1.71
N LEU A 39 -3.25 12.92 0.65
CA LEU A 39 -3.78 11.59 0.35
C LEU A 39 -3.48 10.60 1.49
N ASN A 40 -2.22 10.53 1.94
CA ASN A 40 -1.81 9.67 3.04
C ASN A 40 -2.49 10.06 4.35
N TRP A 41 -2.59 11.36 4.65
CA TRP A 41 -3.31 11.84 5.83
C TRP A 41 -4.77 11.39 5.83
N ALA A 42 -5.47 11.51 4.70
CA ALA A 42 -6.85 11.08 4.58
C ALA A 42 -7.02 9.57 4.77
N GLY A 43 -6.20 8.76 4.10
CA GLY A 43 -6.24 7.30 4.22
C GLY A 43 -5.96 6.82 5.64
N CYS A 44 -4.89 7.33 6.26
CA CYS A 44 -4.55 7.03 7.65
C CYS A 44 -5.66 7.48 8.61
N THR A 45 -6.27 8.64 8.37
CA THR A 45 -7.40 9.14 9.17
C THR A 45 -8.56 8.15 9.13
N PHE A 46 -8.97 7.67 7.95
CA PHE A 46 -10.05 6.69 7.85
C PHE A 46 -9.70 5.35 8.51
N ILE A 47 -8.48 4.83 8.31
CA ILE A 47 -8.03 3.61 8.96
C ILE A 47 -8.10 3.73 10.49
N MET A 48 -7.67 4.87 11.04
CA MET A 48 -7.69 5.13 12.47
C MET A 48 -9.13 5.28 13.01
N LEU A 49 -9.99 6.05 12.34
CA LEU A 49 -11.38 6.26 12.75
C LEU A 49 -12.20 4.97 12.68
N LEU A 50 -11.96 4.12 11.68
CA LEU A 50 -12.59 2.80 11.55
C LEU A 50 -11.96 1.73 12.44
N ARG A 51 -10.91 2.08 13.21
CA ARG A 51 -10.16 1.18 14.11
C ARG A 51 -9.57 -0.03 13.39
N GLN A 52 -9.11 0.16 12.15
CA GLN A 52 -8.54 -0.88 11.30
C GLN A 52 -7.00 -0.90 11.29
N GLN A 53 -6.34 -0.03 12.06
CA GLN A 53 -4.89 0.17 12.04
C GLN A 53 -4.07 -1.11 12.31
N ARG A 54 -4.43 -1.89 13.34
CA ARG A 54 -3.71 -3.14 13.65
C ARG A 54 -3.84 -4.18 12.54
N ARG A 55 -4.98 -4.19 11.85
CA ARG A 55 -5.24 -5.11 10.74
C ARG A 55 -4.45 -4.69 9.51
N PHE A 56 -4.41 -3.39 9.24
CA PHE A 56 -3.60 -2.80 8.19
C PHE A 56 -2.11 -3.14 8.38
N GLU A 57 -1.55 -2.90 9.56
CA GLU A 57 -0.13 -3.21 9.87
C GLU A 57 0.22 -4.69 9.67
N CYS A 58 -0.70 -5.60 9.96
CA CYS A 58 -0.47 -7.03 9.80
C CYS A 58 -0.69 -7.53 8.36
N MET A 59 -1.55 -6.89 7.57
CA MET A 59 -2.08 -7.44 6.32
C MET A 59 -1.91 -6.53 5.09
N ASP A 60 -1.11 -5.47 5.20
CA ASP A 60 -0.75 -4.63 4.07
C ASP A 60 0.17 -5.36 3.06
N PHE A 61 -0.17 -5.26 1.78
CA PHE A 61 0.56 -5.91 0.69
C PHE A 61 1.98 -5.38 0.54
N SER A 62 2.16 -4.05 0.48
CA SER A 62 3.46 -3.42 0.31
C SER A 62 4.39 -3.72 1.49
N TYR A 63 3.87 -3.70 2.71
CA TYR A 63 4.64 -4.07 3.90
C TYR A 63 5.06 -5.54 3.90
N HIS A 64 4.17 -6.44 3.45
CA HIS A 64 4.50 -7.86 3.34
C HIS A 64 5.58 -8.11 2.28
N LEU A 65 5.45 -7.49 1.10
CA LEU A 65 6.44 -7.59 0.03
C LEU A 65 7.81 -7.07 0.49
N LEU A 66 7.86 -5.88 1.11
CA LEU A 66 9.10 -5.31 1.65
C LEU A 66 9.74 -6.22 2.71
N LYS A 67 8.93 -6.88 3.55
CA LYS A 67 9.42 -7.82 4.55
C LYS A 67 10.06 -9.05 3.91
N ILE A 68 9.46 -9.59 2.84
CA ILE A 68 10.01 -10.73 2.09
C ILE A 68 11.30 -10.31 1.38
N GLN A 69 11.28 -9.17 0.67
CA GLN A 69 12.44 -8.62 -0.03
C GLN A 69 13.64 -8.41 0.91
N ARG A 70 13.41 -7.95 2.15
CA ARG A 70 14.48 -7.81 3.15
C ARG A 70 15.01 -9.14 3.68
N PHE A 71 14.22 -10.19 3.59
CA PHE A 71 14.59 -11.52 4.04
C PHE A 71 15.38 -12.29 2.98
N ASP A 72 14.94 -12.27 1.72
CA ASP A 72 15.56 -13.00 0.61
C ASP A 72 16.59 -12.17 -0.19
N MET A 73 16.52 -10.84 -0.10
CA MET A 73 17.32 -9.88 -0.88
C MET A 73 17.19 -10.05 -2.40
N CYS A 74 16.08 -10.64 -2.87
CA CYS A 74 15.82 -10.80 -4.30
C CYS A 74 15.57 -9.42 -4.95
N THR A 75 16.16 -9.20 -6.13
CA THR A 75 16.05 -7.94 -6.88
C THR A 75 15.55 -8.16 -8.31
N ASP A 76 14.91 -9.29 -8.57
CA ASP A 76 14.37 -9.60 -9.89
C ASP A 76 13.27 -8.60 -10.26
N THR A 77 13.33 -8.09 -11.49
CA THR A 77 12.29 -7.22 -12.02
C THR A 77 11.16 -8.08 -12.58
N ILE A 78 9.98 -8.00 -11.96
CA ILE A 78 8.79 -8.73 -12.41
C ILE A 78 8.02 -7.79 -13.35
N GLU A 79 8.00 -8.10 -14.64
CA GLU A 79 7.21 -7.37 -15.63
C GLU A 79 5.71 -7.69 -15.49
N GLY A 80 4.85 -6.68 -15.62
CA GLY A 80 3.39 -6.86 -15.72
C GLY A 80 2.58 -6.54 -14.47
N ILE A 81 3.10 -5.71 -13.56
CA ILE A 81 2.31 -5.02 -12.52
C ILE A 81 2.13 -3.57 -12.94
#